data_AF-A0AA90TJX9-F1
#
_entry.id   AF-A0AA90TJX9-F1
#
_cell.length_a   1.000
_cell.length_b   1.000
_cell.length_c   1.000
_cell.angle_alpha   90.00
_cell.angle_beta   90.00
_cell.angle_gamma   90.00
#
_symmetry.space_group_name_H-M   'P 1'
#
loop_
_entity.id
_entity.type
_entity.pdbx_description
1 polymer ?
#
loop_
_entity_poly.entity_id
_entity_poly.type
_entity_poly.pdbx_seq_one_letter_code
_entity_poly.pdbx_strand_id
1 'polypeptide(L)'
;MGRKSSLTEKQWAEIGQRLLKGEAGRVLAREYGVSEAAIRKRFGAQTKQIKDVANQLVAAETAFGALPIGAQISARTLADELKQISMHLAGAARYGAATAHRLAGIAHAKVEEIDDAKPLDDKSRIVLGDIAVLTKMANGAAEIGMELMKATKDVKPDDDKPTPVAITFGVKDAKRYDDNPA
;
A
#
# COMPACT_ATOMS: atom_id res chain seq x y z
N MET A 1 -17.92 -27.71 -28.11
CA MET A 1 -16.87 -26.95 -28.83
C MET A 1 -16.88 -25.52 -28.31
N GLY A 2 -15.98 -25.18 -27.39
CA GLY A 2 -15.96 -23.90 -26.69
C GLY A 2 -15.64 -22.73 -27.62
N ARG A 3 -16.46 -21.68 -27.60
CA ARG A 3 -16.28 -20.48 -28.42
C ARG A 3 -14.96 -19.80 -28.03
N LYS A 4 -13.94 -19.88 -28.90
CA LYS A 4 -12.71 -19.09 -28.79
C LYS A 4 -13.08 -17.61 -28.71
N SER A 5 -12.45 -16.86 -27.81
CA SER A 5 -12.62 -15.40 -27.73
C SER A 5 -12.30 -14.79 -29.10
N SER A 6 -13.19 -13.94 -29.62
CA SER A 6 -13.05 -13.40 -30.99
C SER A 6 -11.87 -12.43 -31.17
N LEU A 7 -11.29 -11.94 -30.08
CA LEU A 7 -10.22 -10.97 -30.08
C LEU A 7 -8.99 -11.48 -29.32
N THR A 8 -7.82 -11.14 -29.85
CA THR A 8 -6.51 -11.35 -29.23
C THR A 8 -6.20 -10.30 -28.17
N GLU A 9 -5.24 -10.56 -27.30
CA GLU A 9 -4.83 -9.61 -26.26
C GLU A 9 -4.30 -8.29 -26.84
N LYS A 10 -3.63 -8.36 -28.01
CA LYS A 10 -3.17 -7.16 -28.74
C LYS A 10 -4.34 -6.30 -29.22
N GLN A 11 -5.39 -6.92 -29.76
CA GLN A 11 -6.60 -6.19 -30.20
C GLN A 11 -7.35 -5.57 -29.01
N TRP A 12 -7.38 -6.27 -27.87
CA TRP A 12 -7.95 -5.70 -26.65
C TRP A 12 -7.13 -4.51 -26.12
N ALA A 13 -5.80 -4.59 -26.14
CA ALA A 13 -4.95 -3.47 -25.78
C ALA A 13 -5.16 -2.25 -26.70
N GLU A 14 -5.33 -2.47 -28.00
CA GLU A 14 -5.62 -1.42 -28.98
C GLU A 14 -6.97 -0.74 -28.72
N ILE A 15 -8.03 -1.53 -28.47
CA ILE A 15 -9.35 -1.01 -28.06
C ILE A 15 -9.20 -0.14 -26.80
N GLY A 16 -8.45 -0.62 -25.80
CA GLY A 16 -8.20 0.13 -24.56
C GLY A 16 -7.50 1.48 -24.81
N GLN A 17 -6.47 1.50 -25.67
CA GLN A 17 -5.75 2.72 -26.02
C GLN A 17 -6.64 3.73 -26.76
N ARG A 18 -7.50 3.25 -27.67
CA ARG A 18 -8.44 4.09 -28.43
C ARG A 18 -9.56 4.66 -27.55
N LEU A 19 -10.06 3.88 -26.59
CA LEU A 19 -10.97 4.37 -25.55
C LEU A 19 -10.37 5.50 -24.71
N LEU A 20 -9.08 5.37 -24.34
CA LEU A 20 -8.38 6.42 -23.58
C LEU A 20 -8.24 7.71 -24.39
N LYS A 21 -8.04 7.60 -25.71
CA LYS A 21 -8.01 8.75 -26.66
C LYS A 21 -9.39 9.40 -26.89
N GLY A 22 -10.46 8.84 -26.32
CA GLY A 22 -11.80 9.43 -26.36
C GLY A 22 -12.72 8.84 -27.44
N GLU A 23 -12.32 7.77 -28.13
CA GLU A 23 -13.21 7.10 -29.07
C GLU A 23 -14.39 6.42 -28.37
N ALA A 24 -15.58 6.47 -28.98
CA ALA A 24 -16.78 5.89 -28.40
C ALA A 24 -16.75 4.36 -28.46
N GLY A 25 -16.96 3.69 -27.31
CA GLY A 25 -17.00 2.22 -27.24
C GLY A 25 -17.99 1.55 -28.18
N ARG A 26 -19.05 2.26 -28.60
CA ARG A 26 -19.99 1.81 -29.65
C ARG A 26 -19.36 1.68 -31.03
N VAL A 27 -18.45 2.58 -31.39
CA VAL A 27 -17.74 2.56 -32.67
C VAL A 27 -16.76 1.40 -32.68
N LEU A 28 -15.97 1.26 -31.60
CA LEU A 28 -15.02 0.16 -31.41
C LEU A 28 -15.71 -1.21 -31.36
N ALA A 29 -16.90 -1.30 -30.76
CA ALA A 29 -17.71 -2.53 -30.74
C ALA A 29 -18.07 -3.00 -32.16
N ARG A 30 -18.49 -2.06 -33.03
CA ARG A 30 -18.83 -2.37 -34.44
C ARG A 30 -17.60 -2.77 -35.24
N GLU A 31 -16.48 -2.07 -35.05
CA GLU A 31 -15.24 -2.30 -35.78
C GLU A 31 -14.61 -3.67 -35.46
N TYR A 32 -14.58 -4.04 -34.18
CA TYR A 32 -13.96 -5.28 -33.72
C TYR A 32 -14.95 -6.46 -33.58
N GLY A 33 -16.22 -6.26 -33.97
CA GLY A 33 -17.23 -7.32 -33.94
C GLY A 33 -17.56 -7.84 -32.54
N VAL A 34 -17.54 -6.99 -31.53
CA VAL A 34 -17.84 -7.32 -30.12
C VAL A 34 -18.98 -6.48 -29.56
N SER A 35 -19.58 -6.90 -28.45
CA SER A 35 -20.63 -6.11 -27.81
C SER A 35 -20.05 -4.93 -27.03
N GLU A 36 -20.76 -3.79 -27.04
CA GLU A 36 -20.41 -2.62 -26.21
C GLU A 36 -20.33 -3.01 -24.72
N ALA A 37 -21.20 -3.92 -24.28
CA ALA A 37 -21.19 -4.44 -22.91
C ALA A 37 -19.88 -5.19 -22.56
N ALA A 38 -19.30 -5.94 -23.50
CA ALA A 38 -18.02 -6.61 -23.28
C ALA A 38 -16.87 -5.61 -23.13
N ILE A 39 -16.87 -4.54 -23.94
CA ILE A 39 -15.91 -3.44 -23.83
C ILE A 39 -16.08 -2.70 -22.49
N ARG A 40 -17.31 -2.33 -22.12
CA ARG A 40 -17.60 -1.65 -20.84
C ARG A 40 -17.22 -2.51 -19.63
N LYS A 41 -17.50 -3.81 -19.66
CA LYS A 41 -17.13 -4.73 -18.58
C LYS A 41 -15.61 -4.80 -18.39
N ARG A 42 -14.85 -4.78 -19.49
CA ARG A 42 -13.39 -4.90 -19.46
C ARG A 42 -12.70 -3.59 -19.09
N PHE A 43 -13.16 -2.46 -19.63
CA PHE A 43 -12.45 -1.18 -19.54
C PHE A 43 -13.18 -0.10 -18.75
N GLY A 44 -14.46 -0.24 -18.41
CA GLY A 44 -15.24 0.85 -17.82
C GLY A 44 -14.60 1.45 -16.57
N ALA A 45 -14.34 0.63 -15.55
CA ALA A 45 -13.68 1.08 -14.32
C ALA A 45 -12.21 1.44 -14.55
N GLN A 46 -11.49 0.63 -15.34
CA GLN A 46 -10.06 0.80 -15.58
C GLN A 46 -9.74 2.10 -16.34
N THR A 47 -10.53 2.45 -17.36
CA THR A 47 -10.36 3.69 -18.13
C THR A 47 -10.61 4.92 -17.28
N LYS A 48 -11.60 4.89 -16.37
CA LYS A 48 -11.81 5.97 -15.39
C LYS A 48 -10.57 6.15 -14.52
N GLN A 49 -10.09 5.06 -13.90
CA GLN A 49 -8.90 5.07 -13.05
C GLN A 49 -7.65 5.59 -13.78
N ILE A 50 -7.40 5.14 -15.02
CA ILE A 50 -6.25 5.60 -15.80
C ILE A 50 -6.36 7.12 -16.08
N LYS A 51 -7.55 7.63 -16.41
CA LYS A 51 -7.76 9.06 -16.62
C LYS A 51 -7.56 9.87 -15.34
N ASP A 52 -8.05 9.37 -14.21
CA ASP A 52 -7.89 10.02 -12.91
C ASP A 52 -6.40 10.13 -12.53
N VAL A 53 -5.64 9.04 -12.68
CA VAL A 53 -4.18 9.05 -12.45
C VAL A 53 -3.45 9.97 -13.43
N ALA A 54 -3.82 9.94 -14.73
CA ALA A 54 -3.22 10.82 -15.72
C ALA A 54 -3.43 12.30 -15.38
N ASN A 55 -4.63 12.68 -14.93
CA ASN A 55 -4.93 14.04 -14.49
C ASN A 55 -4.10 14.45 -13.26
N GLN A 56 -3.88 13.53 -12.30
CA GLN A 56 -3.02 13.79 -11.14
C GLN A 56 -1.57 14.02 -11.55
N LEU A 57 -1.05 13.21 -12.48
CA LEU A 57 0.32 13.38 -12.99
C LEU A 57 0.49 14.74 -13.66
N VAL A 58 -0.45 15.12 -14.53
CA VAL A 58 -0.40 16.43 -15.20
C VAL A 58 -0.47 17.58 -14.19
N ALA A 59 -1.35 17.48 -13.18
CA ALA A 59 -1.45 18.48 -12.12
C ALA A 59 -0.15 18.58 -11.29
N ALA A 60 0.44 17.43 -10.93
CA ALA A 60 1.69 17.37 -10.20
C ALA A 60 2.88 17.93 -11.01
N GLU A 61 3.00 17.58 -12.29
CA GLU A 61 4.04 18.08 -13.19
C GLU A 61 3.92 19.59 -13.41
N THR A 62 2.70 20.10 -13.58
CA THR A 62 2.45 21.54 -13.71
C THR A 62 2.84 22.29 -12.44
N ALA A 63 2.43 21.78 -11.27
CA ALA A 63 2.78 22.37 -9.98
C ALA A 63 4.30 22.30 -9.72
N PHE A 64 4.94 21.19 -10.07
CA PHE A 64 6.39 21.02 -9.96
C PHE A 64 7.15 22.01 -10.85
N GLY A 65 6.75 22.15 -12.11
CA GLY A 65 7.38 23.08 -13.05
C GLY A 65 7.20 24.55 -12.68
N ALA A 66 6.15 24.90 -11.94
CA ALA A 66 5.92 26.25 -11.43
C ALA A 66 6.85 26.64 -10.26
N LEU A 67 7.54 25.67 -9.64
CA LEU A 67 8.49 25.94 -8.56
C LEU A 67 9.80 26.53 -9.11
N PRO A 68 10.51 27.39 -8.33
CA PRO A 68 11.89 27.75 -8.63
C PRO A 68 12.80 26.52 -8.70
N ILE A 69 13.86 26.55 -9.51
CA ILE A 69 14.76 25.40 -9.75
C ILE A 69 15.29 24.77 -8.45
N GLY A 70 15.68 25.59 -7.46
CA GLY A 70 16.13 25.07 -6.16
C GLY A 70 15.05 24.27 -5.43
N ALA A 71 13.80 24.76 -5.45
CA ALA A 71 12.67 24.07 -4.84
C ALA A 71 12.25 22.82 -5.63
N GLN A 72 12.45 22.79 -6.95
CA GLN A 72 12.27 21.58 -7.76
C GLN A 72 13.23 20.46 -7.33
N ILE A 73 14.51 20.79 -7.09
CA ILE A 73 15.49 19.82 -6.60
C ILE A 73 15.05 19.28 -5.25
N SER A 74 14.71 20.15 -4.29
CA SER A 74 14.25 19.73 -2.96
C SER A 74 12.98 18.87 -3.02
N ALA A 75 12.00 19.23 -3.84
CA ALA A 75 10.77 18.47 -4.00
C ALA A 75 11.04 17.06 -4.57
N ARG A 76 11.98 16.94 -5.51
CA ARG A 76 12.37 15.65 -6.09
C ARG A 76 13.14 14.78 -5.10
N THR A 77 14.10 15.37 -4.39
CA THR A 77 14.83 14.68 -3.31
C THR A 77 13.88 14.15 -2.25
N LEU A 78 12.95 14.98 -1.77
CA LEU A 78 11.95 14.56 -0.78
C LEU A 78 11.05 13.42 -1.32
N ALA A 79 10.60 13.52 -2.56
CA ALA A 79 9.79 12.46 -3.18
C ALA A 79 10.55 11.12 -3.26
N ASP A 80 11.86 11.17 -3.54
CA ASP A 80 12.68 9.96 -3.60
C ASP A 80 12.97 9.41 -2.19
N GLU A 81 13.23 10.26 -1.20
CA GLU A 81 13.36 9.86 0.22
C GLU A 81 12.08 9.17 0.73
N LEU A 82 10.91 9.73 0.44
CA LEU A 82 9.62 9.12 0.82
C LEU A 82 9.42 7.73 0.21
N LYS A 83 9.84 7.53 -1.05
CA LYS A 83 9.82 6.20 -1.69
C LYS A 83 10.79 5.24 -0.99
N GLN A 84 12.00 5.69 -0.66
CA GLN A 84 12.98 4.85 0.05
C GLN A 84 12.49 4.47 1.44
N ILE A 85 11.93 5.42 2.20
CA ILE A 85 11.32 5.16 3.52
C ILE A 85 10.22 4.10 3.38
N SER A 86 9.36 4.23 2.36
CA SER A 86 8.30 3.25 2.09
C SER A 86 8.85 1.86 1.79
N MET A 87 9.93 1.77 1.00
CA MET A 87 10.61 0.50 0.71
C MET A 87 11.24 -0.10 1.97
N HIS A 88 11.90 0.70 2.80
CA HIS A 88 12.49 0.26 4.05
C HIS A 88 11.43 -0.20 5.06
N LEU A 89 10.31 0.51 5.17
CA LEU A 89 9.17 0.10 6.00
C LEU A 89 8.58 -1.23 5.53
N ALA A 90 8.42 -1.44 4.22
CA ALA A 90 7.99 -2.72 3.68
C ALA A 90 9.00 -3.85 3.98
N GLY A 91 10.30 -3.57 3.88
CA GLY A 91 11.36 -4.50 4.27
C GLY A 91 11.33 -4.83 5.77
N ALA A 92 11.19 -3.81 6.62
CA ALA A 92 11.08 -3.96 8.06
C ALA A 92 9.84 -4.77 8.45
N ALA A 93 8.69 -4.52 7.81
CA ALA A 93 7.47 -5.30 7.99
C ALA A 93 7.68 -6.77 7.60
N ARG A 94 8.41 -7.06 6.53
CA ARG A 94 8.75 -8.43 6.13
C ARG A 94 9.61 -9.13 7.18
N TYR A 95 10.65 -8.47 7.68
CA TYR A 95 11.49 -9.02 8.75
C TYR A 95 10.73 -9.17 10.08
N GLY A 96 9.88 -8.20 10.40
CA GLY A 96 9.00 -8.22 11.57
C GLY A 96 8.01 -9.38 11.52
N ALA A 97 7.33 -9.59 10.40
CA ALA A 97 6.42 -10.71 10.19
C ALA A 97 7.15 -12.08 10.28
N ALA A 98 8.35 -12.19 9.71
CA ALA A 98 9.16 -13.41 9.82
C ALA A 98 9.59 -13.67 11.27
N THR A 99 9.97 -12.63 11.99
CA THR A 99 10.34 -12.69 13.41
C THR A 99 9.14 -13.08 14.26
N ALA A 100 7.98 -12.45 14.04
CA ALA A 100 6.73 -12.77 14.70
C ALA A 100 6.31 -14.22 14.50
N HIS A 101 6.37 -14.71 13.25
CA HIS A 101 6.08 -16.11 12.93
C HIS A 101 7.02 -17.06 13.68
N ARG A 102 8.33 -16.78 13.69
CA ARG A 102 9.30 -17.61 14.39
C ARG A 102 9.08 -17.60 15.91
N LEU A 103 8.87 -16.43 16.52
CA LEU A 103 8.60 -16.31 17.95
C LEU A 103 7.30 -17.01 18.35
N ALA A 104 6.25 -16.90 17.52
CA ALA A 104 5.00 -17.63 17.73
C ALA A 104 5.20 -19.15 17.63
N GLY A 105 6.02 -19.63 16.70
CA GLY A 105 6.38 -21.04 16.60
C GLY A 105 7.13 -21.56 17.84
N ILE A 106 8.07 -20.77 18.37
CA ILE A 106 8.79 -21.12 19.62
C ILE A 106 7.82 -21.12 20.81
N ALA A 107 6.95 -20.11 20.91
CA ALA A 107 5.93 -20.06 21.96
C ALA A 107 4.98 -21.26 21.88
N HIS A 108 4.62 -21.70 20.67
CA HIS A 108 3.79 -22.88 20.48
C HIS A 108 4.49 -24.15 20.95
N ALA A 109 5.77 -24.34 20.60
CA ALA A 109 6.54 -25.50 21.05
C ALA A 109 6.65 -25.55 22.59
N LYS A 110 6.73 -24.39 23.25
CA LYS A 110 6.73 -24.30 24.73
C LYS A 110 5.45 -24.82 25.38
N VAL A 111 4.31 -24.84 24.67
CA VAL A 111 3.05 -25.38 25.20
C VAL A 111 3.20 -26.87 25.54
N GLU A 112 4.05 -27.61 24.81
CA GLU A 112 4.29 -29.04 25.06
C GLU A 112 4.99 -29.31 26.40
N GLU A 113 5.57 -28.28 27.04
CA GLU A 113 6.24 -28.39 28.34
C GLU A 113 5.27 -28.21 29.53
N ILE A 114 3.99 -27.91 29.28
CA ILE A 114 2.95 -27.72 30.31
C ILE A 114 2.41 -29.08 30.76
N ASP A 115 2.24 -29.27 32.08
CA ASP A 115 1.52 -30.43 32.61
C ASP A 115 0.01 -30.22 32.47
N ASP A 116 -0.62 -30.90 31.51
CA ASP A 116 -2.07 -30.82 31.26
C ASP A 116 -2.93 -31.23 32.47
N ALA A 117 -2.41 -32.09 33.36
CA ALA A 117 -3.13 -32.48 34.57
C ALA A 117 -3.04 -31.43 35.67
N LYS A 118 -1.98 -30.60 35.65
CA LYS A 118 -1.72 -29.54 36.64
C LYS A 118 -1.12 -28.28 35.98
N PRO A 119 -1.86 -27.59 35.09
CA PRO A 119 -1.32 -26.53 34.23
C PRO A 119 -0.93 -25.25 34.99
N LEU A 120 -1.18 -25.18 36.29
CA LEU A 120 -0.91 -24.03 37.15
C LEU A 120 0.01 -24.37 38.33
N ASP A 121 0.73 -25.49 38.27
CA ASP A 121 1.83 -25.74 39.19
C ASP A 121 3.01 -24.79 38.93
N ASP A 122 3.96 -24.73 39.85
CA ASP A 122 5.06 -23.76 39.77
C ASP A 122 5.90 -23.92 38.49
N LYS A 123 6.03 -25.15 37.97
CA LYS A 123 6.75 -25.42 36.72
C LYS A 123 5.97 -24.95 35.50
N SER A 124 4.69 -25.29 35.39
CA SER A 124 3.83 -24.87 34.28
C SER A 124 3.63 -23.36 34.25
N ARG A 125 3.59 -22.69 35.41
CA ARG A 125 3.52 -21.22 35.49
C ARG A 125 4.75 -20.53 34.90
N ILE A 126 5.94 -21.11 35.06
CA ILE A 126 7.17 -20.56 34.44
C ILE A 126 7.05 -20.65 32.91
N VAL A 127 6.65 -21.81 32.40
CA VAL A 127 6.45 -22.03 30.95
C VAL A 127 5.39 -21.07 30.39
N LEU A 128 4.27 -20.89 31.09
CA LEU A 128 3.23 -19.93 30.71
C LEU A 128 3.75 -18.47 30.69
N GLY A 129 4.66 -18.12 31.61
CA GLY A 129 5.34 -16.84 31.62
C GLY A 129 6.20 -16.62 30.37
N ASP A 130 7.01 -17.62 30.01
CA ASP A 130 7.83 -17.58 28.80
C ASP A 130 6.99 -17.45 27.52
N ILE A 131 5.90 -18.23 27.44
CA ILE A 131 4.93 -18.14 26.33
C ILE A 131 4.37 -16.72 26.24
N ALA A 132 3.94 -16.12 27.36
CA ALA A 132 3.39 -14.77 27.37
C ALA A 132 4.39 -13.72 26.87
N VAL A 133 5.66 -13.82 27.27
CA VAL A 133 6.74 -12.95 26.79
C VAL A 133 6.97 -13.12 25.30
N LEU A 134 7.11 -14.36 24.83
CA LEU A 134 7.34 -14.68 23.41
C LEU A 134 6.18 -14.20 22.53
N THR A 135 4.93 -14.41 22.97
CA THR A 135 3.74 -13.92 22.27
C THR A 135 3.70 -12.40 22.24
N LYS A 136 4.03 -11.72 23.35
CA LYS A 136 4.09 -10.25 23.37
C LYS A 136 5.15 -9.71 22.40
N MET A 137 6.34 -10.33 22.38
CA MET A 137 7.41 -9.96 21.44
C MET A 137 7.03 -10.25 19.99
N ALA A 138 6.35 -11.37 19.73
CA ALA A 138 5.84 -11.70 18.41
C ALA A 138 4.84 -10.65 17.91
N ASN A 139 3.92 -10.21 18.77
CA ASN A 139 2.94 -9.17 18.44
C ASN A 139 3.61 -7.83 18.15
N GLY A 140 4.61 -7.43 18.94
CA GLY A 140 5.40 -6.21 18.67
C GLY A 140 6.17 -6.28 17.35
N ALA A 141 6.77 -7.43 17.03
CA ALA A 141 7.44 -7.63 15.75
C ALA A 141 6.49 -7.57 14.54
N ALA A 142 5.22 -7.95 14.71
CA ALA A 142 4.20 -7.91 13.67
C ALA A 142 3.58 -6.51 13.46
N GLU A 143 3.81 -5.56 14.37
CA GLU A 143 3.08 -4.28 14.43
C GLU A 143 3.17 -3.48 13.12
N ILE A 144 4.39 -3.26 12.62
CA ILE A 144 4.62 -2.51 11.36
C ILE A 144 3.89 -3.19 10.19
N GLY A 145 3.92 -4.52 10.12
CA GLY A 145 3.22 -5.27 9.06
C GLY A 145 1.69 -5.20 9.18
N MET A 146 1.17 -5.22 10.41
CA MET A 146 -0.26 -5.08 10.69
C MET A 146 -0.77 -3.68 10.37
N GLU A 147 0.00 -2.64 10.69
CA GLU A 147 -0.33 -1.25 10.34
C GLU A 147 -0.38 -1.03 8.83
N LEU A 148 0.59 -1.58 8.09
CA LEU A 148 0.57 -1.55 6.62
C LEU A 148 -0.66 -2.29 6.05
N MET A 149 -1.06 -3.44 6.62
CA MET A 149 -2.26 -4.15 6.19
C MET A 149 -3.56 -3.41 6.53
N LYS A 150 -3.60 -2.62 7.61
CA LYS A 150 -4.74 -1.77 7.93
C LYS A 150 -4.82 -0.59 6.94
N ALA A 151 -3.68 0.06 6.69
CA ALA A 151 -3.59 1.15 5.73
C ALA A 151 -4.05 0.74 4.32
N THR A 152 -3.87 -0.51 3.89
CA THR A 152 -4.40 -1.00 2.60
C THR A 152 -5.88 -1.37 2.63
N LYS A 153 -6.43 -1.74 3.79
CA LYS A 153 -7.87 -2.04 3.96
C LYS A 153 -8.74 -0.79 4.04
N ASP A 154 -8.19 0.31 4.55
CA ASP A 154 -8.89 1.59 4.65
C ASP A 154 -8.95 2.35 3.31
N VAL A 155 -8.29 1.86 2.26
CA VAL A 155 -8.49 2.33 0.89
C VAL A 155 -9.84 1.80 0.38
N LYS A 156 -10.93 2.47 0.77
CA LYS A 156 -12.25 2.21 0.21
C LYS A 156 -12.28 2.65 -1.26
N PRO A 157 -12.88 1.85 -2.17
CA PRO A 157 -13.02 2.25 -3.58
C PRO A 157 -13.96 3.45 -3.81
N ASP A 158 -14.69 3.90 -2.78
CA ASP A 158 -15.70 4.96 -2.83
C ASP A 158 -15.24 6.30 -2.24
N ASP A 159 -13.96 6.49 -1.91
CA ASP A 159 -13.43 7.86 -1.71
C ASP A 159 -13.35 8.55 -3.08
N ASP A 160 -14.52 9.00 -3.54
CA ASP A 160 -14.70 9.83 -4.72
C ASP A 160 -13.94 11.14 -4.48
N LYS A 161 -12.82 11.24 -5.21
CA LYS A 161 -11.71 12.20 -5.09
C LYS A 161 -10.66 11.77 -4.06
N PRO A 162 -9.49 11.30 -4.52
CA PRO A 162 -8.30 11.30 -3.69
C PRO A 162 -7.93 12.75 -3.38
N THR A 163 -8.47 13.29 -2.28
CA THR A 163 -7.81 14.40 -1.60
C THR A 163 -6.45 13.90 -1.15
N PRO A 164 -5.35 14.62 -1.45
CA PRO A 164 -4.04 14.27 -0.94
C PRO A 164 -4.16 14.13 0.58
N VAL A 165 -3.87 12.94 1.11
CA VAL A 165 -3.71 12.78 2.56
C VAL A 165 -2.45 13.53 2.91
N ALA A 166 -2.60 14.75 3.43
CA ALA A 166 -1.48 15.50 3.96
C ALA A 166 -0.95 14.75 5.18
N ILE A 167 0.18 14.05 5.01
CA ILE A 167 0.95 13.57 6.15
C ILE A 167 1.59 14.81 6.77
N THR A 168 0.93 15.40 7.77
CA THR A 168 1.45 16.55 8.51
C THR A 168 2.50 16.07 9.50
N PHE A 169 3.78 16.27 9.18
CA PHE A 169 4.84 16.22 10.17
C PHE A 169 4.83 17.54 10.97
N GLY A 170 4.37 17.49 12.21
CA GLY A 170 4.48 18.61 13.13
C GLY A 170 5.93 18.78 13.58
N VAL A 171 6.68 19.66 12.92
CA VAL A 171 7.96 20.12 13.44
C VAL A 171 7.67 21.24 14.44
N LYS A 172 7.81 20.95 15.74
CA LYS A 172 7.96 22.01 16.74
C LYS A 172 9.34 22.61 16.52
N ASP A 173 9.39 23.82 15.96
CA ASP A 173 10.63 24.59 15.94
C ASP A 173 11.20 24.65 17.37
N ALA A 174 12.47 24.25 17.50
CA ALA A 174 13.21 24.55 18.71
C ALA A 174 13.20 26.06 18.88
N LYS A 175 12.63 26.56 19.99
CA LYS A 175 12.73 27.96 20.40
C LYS A 175 14.15 28.43 20.14
N ARG A 176 14.33 29.50 19.34
CA ARG A 176 15.58 30.26 19.32
C ARG A 176 15.91 30.60 20.76
N TYR A 177 16.97 29.99 21.26
CA TYR A 177 17.65 30.45 22.47
C TYR A 177 18.45 31.65 22.00
N ASP A 178 17.94 32.85 22.26
CA ASP A 178 18.67 34.10 22.02
C ASP A 178 19.83 34.14 23.01
N ASP A 179 20.99 33.63 22.60
CA ASP A 179 22.27 33.93 23.23
C ASP A 179 22.87 35.16 22.54
N ASN A 180 22.53 36.35 23.06
CA ASN A 180 23.36 37.52 22.88
C ASN A 180 23.75 38.07 24.26
N PRO A 181 25.00 37.86 24.72
CA PRO A 181 25.48 38.50 25.93
C PRO A 181 25.81 39.96 25.62
N ALA A 182 25.16 40.88 26.32
CA ALA A 182 25.68 42.21 26.59
C ALA A 182 26.44 42.18 27.92
#